data_AF-A0A956HQR2-F1
#
_entry.id   AF-A0A956HQR2-F1
#
_cell.length_a   1.000
_cell.length_b   1.000
_cell.length_c   1.000
_cell.angle_alpha   90.00
_cell.angle_beta   90.00
_cell.angle_gamma   90.00
#
_symmetry.space_group_name_H-M   'P 1'
#
loop_
_entity.id
_entity.type
_entity.pdbx_description
1 polymer ?
#
loop_
_entity_poly.entity_id
_entity_poly.type
_entity_poly.pdbx_seq_one_letter_code
_entity_poly.pdbx_strand_id
1 'polypeptide(L)'
;MSPRWFGGVALVIGALWGLLAPEAIAGSCDDAGSCPQGTTCQRGRCVKEQVRCVRFCEQRDAGGGCVVYGQDFCAADAVCAAQCLGRRADGRCYEWNVDTCGVDMACAPRCAERSIAGKCLSWSTDVCASRARCVKRCAERGPGGDCLSYLPDVCGPSITCTQACQARDGAGACVSWGVDVCGPAFTCAKRCVARTARGHCTAYEADVCGEGATCSEHCTTRAADGRCAGYGPDVCDAG
;
A
#
# COMPACT_ATOMS: atom_id res chain seq x y z
N MET A 1 -66.03 35.83 -64.82
CA MET A 1 -65.64 37.15 -64.27
C MET A 1 -64.19 37.06 -63.81
N SER A 2 -63.27 37.68 -64.55
CA SER A 2 -61.94 38.07 -64.06
C SER A 2 -62.11 39.29 -63.12
N PRO A 3 -61.21 39.60 -62.14
CA PRO A 3 -59.82 40.01 -62.38
C PRO A 3 -58.79 39.50 -61.30
N ARG A 4 -57.54 39.19 -61.66
CA ARG A 4 -56.26 39.98 -61.70
C ARG A 4 -55.41 40.07 -60.42
N TRP A 5 -54.15 39.57 -60.53
CA TRP A 5 -52.81 40.16 -60.21
C TRP A 5 -52.60 40.86 -58.83
N PHE A 6 -51.50 40.76 -58.07
CA PHE A 6 -50.02 40.71 -58.22
C PHE A 6 -49.45 39.91 -57.00
N GLY A 7 -48.32 39.21 -57.01
CA GLY A 7 -46.94 39.68 -57.18
C GLY A 7 -46.15 39.44 -55.88
N GLY A 8 -44.94 38.88 -55.95
CA GLY A 8 -44.06 38.75 -54.77
C GLY A 8 -43.06 37.60 -54.85
N VAL A 9 -41.97 37.81 -55.57
CA VAL A 9 -40.73 37.02 -55.43
C VAL A 9 -40.04 37.48 -54.14
N ALA A 10 -39.71 36.55 -53.24
CA ALA A 10 -38.69 36.75 -52.22
C ALA A 10 -37.85 35.47 -52.08
N LEU A 11 -36.64 35.56 -52.60
CA LEU A 11 -35.56 34.60 -52.50
C LEU A 11 -34.75 34.96 -51.26
N VAL A 12 -34.64 34.06 -50.27
CA VAL A 12 -33.70 34.21 -49.16
C VAL A 12 -32.91 32.91 -48.98
N ILE A 13 -31.62 33.07 -49.18
CA ILE A 13 -30.52 32.13 -48.95
C ILE A 13 -30.23 32.10 -47.43
N GLY A 14 -29.98 30.93 -46.86
CA GLY A 14 -29.46 30.78 -45.50
C GLY A 14 -29.34 29.29 -45.13
N ALA A 15 -28.31 28.59 -45.60
CA ALA A 15 -26.99 28.49 -44.97
C ALA A 15 -27.00 27.62 -43.70
N LEU A 16 -26.19 26.56 -43.77
CA LEU A 16 -25.88 25.53 -42.80
C LEU A 16 -25.75 26.05 -41.35
N TRP A 17 -26.59 25.55 -40.45
CA TRP A 17 -26.37 25.60 -38.99
C TRP A 17 -26.51 24.19 -38.43
N GLY A 18 -25.47 23.39 -38.61
CA GLY A 18 -25.30 22.11 -37.95
C GLY A 18 -23.82 21.79 -38.04
N LEU A 19 -23.22 21.34 -36.94
CA LEU A 19 -21.79 21.00 -36.76
C LEU A 19 -20.94 22.05 -36.05
N LEU A 20 -21.38 22.59 -34.89
CA LEU A 20 -20.45 22.98 -33.82
C LEU A 20 -21.15 22.77 -32.48
N ALA A 21 -21.22 21.52 -32.01
CA ALA A 21 -21.44 21.28 -30.59
C ALA A 21 -20.18 21.81 -29.87
N PRO A 22 -20.30 22.77 -28.94
CA PRO A 22 -19.15 23.26 -28.19
C PRO A 22 -18.55 22.07 -27.44
N GLU A 23 -17.29 21.77 -27.72
CA GLU A 23 -16.50 20.87 -26.89
C GLU A 23 -16.60 21.37 -25.45
N ALA A 24 -17.13 20.53 -24.55
CA ALA A 24 -17.31 20.87 -23.16
C ALA A 24 -15.95 21.32 -22.59
N ILE A 25 -15.84 22.61 -22.30
CA ILE A 25 -14.66 23.22 -21.69
C ILE A 25 -14.42 22.49 -20.38
N ALA A 26 -13.28 21.80 -20.28
CA ALA A 26 -12.87 21.11 -19.06
C ALA A 26 -12.93 22.08 -17.88
N GLY A 27 -13.92 21.89 -17.00
CA GLY A 27 -14.13 22.75 -15.84
C GLY A 27 -12.90 22.76 -14.93
N SER A 28 -12.61 23.90 -14.32
CA SER A 28 -11.74 23.92 -13.14
C SER A 28 -12.43 23.18 -11.99
N CYS A 29 -11.65 22.57 -11.12
CA CYS A 29 -12.16 21.84 -9.96
C CYS A 29 -11.27 22.12 -8.76
N ASP A 30 -11.88 22.16 -7.58
CA ASP A 30 -11.16 22.30 -6.33
C ASP A 30 -10.97 20.93 -5.65
N ASP A 31 -11.90 19.99 -5.88
CA ASP A 31 -11.88 18.64 -5.30
C ASP A 31 -12.32 17.56 -6.32
N ALA A 32 -12.08 16.27 -6.00
CA ALA A 32 -12.40 15.14 -6.88
C ALA A 32 -13.91 15.02 -7.24
N GLY A 33 -14.80 15.54 -6.38
CA GLY A 33 -16.24 15.52 -6.60
C GLY A 33 -16.80 16.66 -7.44
N SER A 34 -16.00 17.69 -7.75
CA SER A 34 -16.45 18.89 -8.49
C SER A 34 -16.53 18.66 -10.00
N CYS A 35 -16.06 17.52 -10.48
CA CYS A 35 -15.94 17.21 -11.90
C CYS A 35 -17.16 16.48 -12.48
N PRO A 36 -17.54 16.76 -13.74
CA PRO A 36 -18.58 16.00 -14.45
C PRO A 36 -18.29 14.48 -14.46
N GLN A 37 -19.34 13.66 -14.53
CA GLN A 37 -19.17 12.20 -14.62
C GLN A 37 -18.21 11.79 -15.74
N GLY A 38 -17.26 10.91 -15.43
CA GLY A 38 -16.21 10.46 -16.35
C GLY A 38 -14.98 11.37 -16.43
N THR A 39 -14.85 12.34 -15.53
CA THR A 39 -13.65 13.18 -15.37
C THR A 39 -13.22 13.21 -13.91
N THR A 40 -11.92 13.28 -13.65
CA THR A 40 -11.33 13.41 -12.30
C THR A 40 -10.59 14.75 -12.16
N CYS A 41 -10.53 15.27 -10.95
CA CYS A 41 -9.85 16.53 -10.69
C CYS A 41 -8.33 16.32 -10.61
N GLN A 42 -7.59 16.76 -11.62
CA GLN A 42 -6.14 16.66 -11.65
C GLN A 42 -5.52 18.06 -11.79
N ARG A 43 -4.84 18.51 -10.73
CA ARG A 43 -4.17 19.84 -10.67
C ARG A 43 -5.11 21.02 -11.00
N GLY A 44 -6.29 21.01 -10.40
CA GLY A 44 -7.26 22.09 -10.55
C GLY A 44 -8.09 22.05 -11.84
N ARG A 45 -8.03 20.95 -12.61
CA ARG A 45 -8.77 20.77 -13.87
C ARG A 45 -9.43 19.40 -13.94
N CYS A 46 -10.65 19.36 -14.43
CA CYS A 46 -11.36 18.12 -14.73
C CYS A 46 -10.77 17.51 -15.99
N VAL A 47 -9.98 16.45 -15.82
CA VAL A 47 -9.45 15.66 -16.93
C VAL A 47 -10.33 14.45 -17.12
N LYS A 48 -10.69 14.13 -18.36
CA LYS A 48 -11.31 12.84 -18.68
C LYS A 48 -10.39 11.75 -18.18
N GLU A 49 -10.92 10.76 -17.47
CA GLU A 49 -10.12 9.58 -17.13
C GLU A 49 -9.66 8.95 -18.44
N GLN A 50 -8.42 9.22 -18.82
CA GLN A 50 -7.86 8.67 -20.03
C GLN A 50 -7.55 7.22 -19.73
N VAL A 51 -8.39 6.32 -20.23
CA VAL A 51 -8.10 4.89 -20.21
C VAL A 51 -6.75 4.71 -20.91
N ARG A 52 -5.76 4.27 -20.12
CA ARG A 52 -4.44 3.88 -20.62
C ARG A 52 -4.47 2.38 -20.84
N CYS A 53 -4.08 1.95 -22.03
CA CYS A 53 -3.80 0.55 -22.29
C CYS A 53 -2.30 0.31 -22.15
N VAL A 54 -1.93 -0.76 -21.44
CA VAL A 54 -0.55 -1.25 -21.33
C VAL A 54 -0.47 -2.63 -21.95
N ARG A 55 0.66 -2.90 -22.61
CA ARG A 55 0.91 -4.19 -23.23
C ARG A 55 1.05 -5.26 -22.16
N PHE A 56 0.23 -6.30 -22.27
CA PHE A 56 0.32 -7.48 -21.43
C PHE A 56 1.28 -8.49 -22.06
N CYS A 57 2.31 -8.89 -21.31
CA CYS A 57 3.23 -9.90 -21.76
C CYS A 57 2.84 -11.29 -21.22
N GLU A 58 2.54 -12.22 -22.12
CA GLU A 58 2.25 -13.61 -21.77
C GLU A 58 3.53 -14.45 -21.70
N GLN A 59 4.55 -14.12 -22.50
CA GLN A 59 5.84 -14.80 -22.48
C GLN A 59 7.01 -13.86 -22.69
N ARG A 60 8.06 -14.03 -21.87
CA ARG A 60 9.33 -13.29 -21.97
C ARG A 60 10.49 -14.19 -22.34
N ASP A 61 11.52 -13.61 -22.97
CA ASP A 61 12.81 -14.25 -23.17
C ASP A 61 13.68 -14.23 -21.90
N ALA A 62 14.86 -14.86 -21.97
CA ALA A 62 15.79 -14.90 -20.84
C ALA A 62 16.36 -13.53 -20.44
N GLY A 63 16.33 -12.53 -21.33
CA GLY A 63 16.73 -11.14 -21.06
C GLY A 63 15.60 -10.32 -20.43
N GLY A 64 14.39 -10.88 -20.30
CA GLY A 64 13.20 -10.19 -19.82
C GLY A 64 12.47 -9.41 -20.91
N GLY A 65 12.86 -9.51 -22.18
CA GLY A 65 12.12 -8.95 -23.31
C GLY A 65 10.81 -9.70 -23.55
N CYS A 66 9.73 -9.00 -23.90
CA CYS A 66 8.47 -9.66 -24.22
C CYS A 66 8.48 -10.26 -25.63
N VAL A 67 8.19 -11.55 -25.75
CA VAL A 67 8.18 -12.31 -27.02
C VAL A 67 6.79 -12.74 -27.46
N VAL A 68 5.85 -12.91 -26.52
CA VAL A 68 4.42 -13.15 -26.82
C VAL A 68 3.58 -12.15 -26.05
N TYR A 69 2.81 -11.36 -26.78
CA TYR A 69 1.88 -10.39 -26.24
C TYR A 69 0.48 -10.99 -26.21
N GLY A 70 -0.19 -10.85 -25.07
CA GLY A 70 -1.62 -11.16 -24.94
C GLY A 70 -2.49 -9.92 -25.14
N GLN A 71 -3.71 -9.96 -24.61
CA GLN A 71 -4.62 -8.81 -24.66
C GLN A 71 -4.12 -7.68 -23.74
N ASP A 72 -4.01 -6.46 -24.29
CA ASP A 72 -3.65 -5.27 -23.52
C ASP A 72 -4.60 -5.05 -22.33
N PHE A 73 -4.02 -4.62 -21.21
CA PHE A 73 -4.78 -4.24 -20.01
C PHE A 73 -5.09 -2.74 -20.05
N CYS A 74 -6.37 -2.36 -19.99
CA CYS A 74 -6.82 -0.98 -20.12
C CYS A 74 -7.54 -0.49 -18.85
N ALA A 75 -7.02 0.56 -18.22
CA ALA A 75 -7.57 1.22 -17.02
C ALA A 75 -7.02 2.66 -16.91
N ALA A 76 -7.58 3.51 -16.06
CA ALA A 76 -7.09 4.88 -15.87
C ALA A 76 -5.59 4.93 -15.49
N ASP A 77 -5.16 4.01 -14.61
CA ASP A 77 -3.78 3.88 -14.12
C ASP A 77 -3.22 2.48 -14.41
N ALA A 78 -3.42 2.00 -15.64
CA ALA A 78 -3.01 0.67 -16.03
C ALA A 78 -1.49 0.47 -15.94
N VAL A 79 -1.06 -0.59 -15.24
CA VAL A 79 0.34 -1.00 -15.10
C VAL A 79 0.43 -2.52 -15.19
N CYS A 80 1.43 -3.02 -15.92
CA CYS A 80 1.84 -4.42 -15.89
C CYS A 80 3.24 -4.53 -15.30
N ALA A 81 3.42 -5.45 -14.35
CA ALA A 81 4.69 -5.74 -13.72
C ALA A 81 5.18 -7.12 -14.17
N ALA A 82 6.47 -7.18 -14.53
CA ALA A 82 7.10 -8.43 -14.90
C ALA A 82 7.26 -9.33 -13.67
N GLN A 83 6.73 -10.55 -13.75
CA GLN A 83 6.86 -11.53 -12.68
C GLN A 83 8.07 -12.43 -12.94
N CYS A 84 9.02 -12.46 -12.02
CA CYS A 84 10.10 -13.43 -12.05
C CYS A 84 9.69 -14.72 -11.34
N LEU A 85 9.80 -15.86 -12.04
CA LEU A 85 9.57 -17.18 -11.46
C LEU A 85 10.83 -17.71 -10.76
N GLY A 86 12.01 -17.43 -11.34
CA GLY A 86 13.31 -17.89 -10.85
C GLY A 86 14.43 -16.87 -11.02
N ARG A 87 15.23 -16.67 -9.96
CA ARG A 87 16.36 -15.73 -9.94
C ARG A 87 17.68 -16.42 -9.64
N ARG A 88 18.76 -15.89 -10.23
CA ARG A 88 20.13 -16.30 -9.96
C ARG A 88 20.56 -15.81 -8.57
N ALA A 89 21.68 -16.30 -8.08
CA ALA A 89 22.24 -15.90 -6.79
C ALA A 89 22.54 -14.38 -6.69
N ASP A 90 22.75 -13.69 -7.82
CA ASP A 90 22.95 -12.24 -7.88
C ASP A 90 21.63 -11.43 -7.91
N GLY A 91 20.49 -12.10 -7.86
CA GLY A 91 19.15 -11.50 -7.87
C GLY A 91 18.59 -11.21 -9.26
N ARG A 92 19.34 -11.44 -10.34
CA ARG A 92 18.80 -11.28 -11.71
C ARG A 92 17.84 -12.42 -12.05
N CYS A 93 16.74 -12.07 -12.70
CA CYS A 93 15.79 -13.05 -13.20
C CYS A 93 16.40 -13.89 -14.33
N TYR A 94 16.15 -15.19 -14.34
CA TYR A 94 16.48 -16.08 -15.46
C TYR A 94 15.26 -16.81 -16.02
N GLU A 95 14.17 -16.85 -15.26
CA GLU A 95 12.92 -17.51 -15.64
C GLU A 95 11.77 -16.59 -15.27
N TRP A 96 10.96 -16.26 -16.27
CA TRP A 96 9.89 -15.28 -16.19
C TRP A 96 8.55 -15.98 -16.28
N ASN A 97 7.57 -15.46 -15.56
CA ASN A 97 6.17 -15.83 -15.73
C ASN A 97 5.44 -14.79 -16.58
N VAL A 98 4.17 -15.05 -16.85
CA VAL A 98 3.20 -14.07 -17.34
C VAL A 98 3.23 -12.80 -16.48
N ASP A 99 3.13 -11.63 -17.11
CA ASP A 99 3.05 -10.36 -16.39
C ASP A 99 1.84 -10.31 -15.46
N THR A 100 1.92 -9.56 -14.37
CA THR A 100 0.73 -9.25 -13.57
C THR A 100 0.31 -7.82 -13.88
N CYS A 101 -0.96 -7.62 -14.25
CA CYS A 101 -1.48 -6.29 -14.58
C CYS A 101 -2.57 -5.84 -13.62
N GLY A 102 -2.65 -4.53 -13.38
CA GLY A 102 -3.65 -3.92 -12.52
C GLY A 102 -3.39 -2.43 -12.33
N VAL A 103 -4.15 -1.81 -11.43
CA VAL A 103 -3.86 -0.46 -10.93
C VAL A 103 -2.78 -0.55 -9.85
N ASP A 104 -1.76 0.30 -9.97
CA ASP A 104 -0.59 0.33 -9.07
C ASP A 104 0.13 -1.03 -8.93
N MET A 105 0.13 -1.87 -9.96
CA MET A 105 0.69 -3.22 -9.87
C MET A 105 2.22 -3.21 -9.73
N ALA A 106 2.75 -4.04 -8.84
CA ALA A 106 4.18 -4.26 -8.67
C ALA A 106 4.47 -5.74 -8.38
N CYS A 107 5.65 -6.21 -8.77
CA CYS A 107 6.18 -7.51 -8.39
C CYS A 107 7.43 -7.29 -7.54
N ALA A 108 7.42 -7.84 -6.33
CA ALA A 108 8.52 -7.73 -5.38
C ALA A 108 9.33 -9.03 -5.32
N PRO A 109 10.67 -8.95 -5.38
CA PRO A 109 11.52 -10.13 -5.27
C PRO A 109 11.47 -10.68 -3.85
N ARG A 110 11.14 -11.97 -3.71
CA ARG A 110 10.99 -12.62 -2.41
C ARG A 110 12.21 -13.47 -2.09
N CYS A 111 12.93 -13.11 -1.04
CA CYS A 111 14.02 -13.93 -0.56
C CYS A 111 13.51 -15.14 0.22
N ALA A 112 13.96 -16.34 -0.17
CA ALA A 112 13.62 -17.59 0.52
C ALA A 112 14.58 -17.86 1.68
N GLU A 113 15.85 -17.49 1.52
CA GLU A 113 16.90 -17.71 2.53
C GLU A 113 17.89 -16.55 2.54
N ARG A 114 18.28 -16.10 3.73
CA ARG A 114 19.24 -15.01 3.91
C ARG A 114 20.42 -15.43 4.78
N SER A 115 21.56 -14.80 4.53
CA SER A 115 22.70 -14.87 5.45
C SER A 115 22.45 -14.03 6.70
N ILE A 116 23.27 -14.24 7.73
CA ILE A 116 23.27 -13.42 8.94
C ILE A 116 23.55 -11.93 8.67
N ALA A 117 24.29 -11.61 7.59
CA ALA A 117 24.51 -10.23 7.15
C ALA A 117 23.27 -9.62 6.45
N GLY A 118 22.17 -10.38 6.31
CA GLY A 118 20.94 -9.96 5.65
C GLY A 118 20.98 -10.06 4.13
N LYS A 119 22.04 -10.61 3.53
CA LYS A 119 22.12 -10.82 2.07
C LYS A 119 21.22 -12.00 1.67
N CYS A 120 20.47 -11.85 0.59
CA CYS A 120 19.69 -12.96 0.04
C CYS A 120 20.63 -14.02 -0.56
N LEU A 121 20.45 -15.28 -0.14
CA LEU A 121 21.21 -16.44 -0.58
C LEU A 121 20.46 -17.24 -1.64
N SER A 122 19.14 -17.36 -1.47
CA SER A 122 18.25 -17.99 -2.43
C SER A 122 16.94 -17.22 -2.57
N TRP A 123 16.40 -17.22 -3.77
CA TRP A 123 15.20 -16.48 -4.13
C TRP A 123 14.05 -17.46 -4.38
N SER A 124 12.85 -17.04 -4.03
CA SER A 124 11.61 -17.68 -4.45
C SER A 124 10.94 -16.86 -5.56
N THR A 125 9.84 -17.36 -6.08
CA THR A 125 8.98 -16.63 -7.03
C THR A 125 8.61 -15.25 -6.49
N ASP A 126 8.65 -14.25 -7.36
CA ASP A 126 8.22 -12.89 -7.04
C ASP A 126 6.76 -12.87 -6.59
N VAL A 127 6.46 -11.98 -5.64
CA VAL A 127 5.09 -11.73 -5.19
C VAL A 127 4.57 -10.49 -5.88
N CYS A 128 3.51 -10.65 -6.67
CA CYS A 128 2.87 -9.57 -7.40
C CYS A 128 1.53 -9.18 -6.77
N ALA A 129 1.35 -7.89 -6.53
CA ALA A 129 0.13 -7.28 -5.97
C ALA A 129 0.19 -5.77 -6.19
N SER A 130 -0.94 -5.07 -5.96
CA SER A 130 -0.94 -3.60 -5.94
C SER A 130 0.07 -3.10 -4.90
N ARG A 131 1.12 -2.41 -5.35
CA ARG A 131 2.21 -1.88 -4.53
C ARG A 131 2.95 -2.95 -3.71
N ALA A 132 3.08 -4.18 -4.23
CA ALA A 132 3.79 -5.26 -3.55
C ALA A 132 5.19 -4.87 -3.07
N ARG A 133 5.50 -5.25 -1.84
CA ARG A 133 6.83 -5.12 -1.21
C ARG A 133 7.12 -6.38 -0.43
N CYS A 134 8.39 -6.75 -0.34
CA CYS A 134 8.86 -7.83 0.52
C CYS A 134 9.78 -7.24 1.60
N VAL A 135 9.64 -7.73 2.82
CA VAL A 135 10.41 -7.27 3.99
C VAL A 135 11.11 -8.45 4.65
N LYS A 136 12.33 -8.20 5.13
CA LYS A 136 13.10 -9.17 5.90
C LYS A 136 12.44 -9.42 7.25
N ARG A 137 12.44 -10.67 7.70
CA ARG A 137 11.86 -11.08 8.98
C ARG A 137 12.93 -11.78 9.82
N CYS A 138 13.23 -11.25 10.99
CA CYS A 138 14.17 -11.87 11.91
C CYS A 138 13.53 -13.04 12.66
N ALA A 139 14.21 -14.17 12.73
CA ALA A 139 13.80 -15.33 13.53
C ALA A 139 14.33 -15.23 14.96
N GLU A 140 15.59 -14.82 15.10
CA GLU A 140 16.30 -14.77 16.37
C GLU A 140 17.18 -13.53 16.44
N ARG A 141 17.20 -12.88 17.60
CA ARG A 141 18.04 -11.71 17.85
C ARG A 141 18.97 -11.93 19.03
N GLY A 142 20.15 -11.33 18.96
CA GLY A 142 21.08 -11.26 20.07
C GLY A 142 20.65 -10.21 21.11
N PRO A 143 21.37 -10.14 22.25
CA PRO A 143 21.06 -9.18 23.32
C PRO A 143 21.06 -7.72 22.87
N GLY A 144 21.89 -7.35 21.90
CA GLY A 144 21.95 -6.01 21.32
C GLY A 144 20.82 -5.66 20.35
N GLY A 145 19.91 -6.60 20.07
CA GLY A 145 18.82 -6.42 19.08
C GLY A 145 19.21 -6.76 17.64
N ASP A 146 20.49 -7.08 17.38
CA ASP A 146 20.96 -7.55 16.08
C ASP A 146 20.32 -8.89 15.70
N CYS A 147 19.98 -9.03 14.42
CA CYS A 147 19.39 -10.26 13.91
C CYS A 147 20.47 -11.33 13.68
N LEU A 148 20.31 -12.49 14.32
CA LEU A 148 21.23 -13.63 14.22
C LEU A 148 20.81 -14.62 13.13
N SER A 149 19.51 -14.70 12.86
CA SER A 149 18.98 -15.54 11.79
C SER A 149 17.70 -14.94 11.20
N TYR A 150 17.49 -15.15 9.91
CA TYR A 150 16.35 -14.61 9.18
C TYR A 150 15.43 -15.74 8.72
N LEU A 151 14.14 -15.47 8.75
CA LEU A 151 13.11 -16.26 8.08
C LEU A 151 12.98 -15.82 6.61
N PRO A 152 12.27 -16.60 5.78
CA PRO A 152 11.87 -16.15 4.45
C PRO A 152 11.15 -14.79 4.52
N ASP A 153 11.33 -13.98 3.47
CA ASP A 153 10.68 -12.68 3.39
C ASP A 153 9.15 -12.83 3.43
N VAL A 154 8.51 -11.84 4.06
CA VAL A 154 7.05 -11.66 4.05
C VAL A 154 6.74 -10.56 3.05
N CYS A 155 5.72 -10.76 2.22
CA CYS A 155 5.39 -9.83 1.14
C CYS A 155 3.92 -9.40 1.18
N GLY A 156 3.65 -8.16 0.76
CA GLY A 156 2.29 -7.62 0.70
C GLY A 156 2.23 -6.15 0.23
N PRO A 157 1.03 -5.59 0.02
CA PRO A 157 0.81 -4.25 -0.54
C PRO A 157 1.23 -3.09 0.40
N SER A 158 1.42 -3.37 1.69
CA SER A 158 1.86 -2.40 2.71
C SER A 158 2.54 -3.10 3.89
N ILE A 159 3.20 -4.24 3.63
CA ILE A 159 3.76 -5.06 4.70
C ILE A 159 4.90 -4.33 5.44
N THR A 160 4.85 -4.40 6.77
CA THR A 160 5.94 -3.99 7.67
C THR A 160 6.21 -5.11 8.66
N CYS A 161 7.44 -5.18 9.18
CA CYS A 161 7.79 -6.10 10.27
C CYS A 161 8.33 -5.29 11.45
N THR A 162 7.88 -5.65 12.65
CA THR A 162 8.28 -5.03 13.91
C THR A 162 8.94 -6.07 14.81
N GLN A 163 9.92 -5.62 15.59
CA GLN A 163 10.62 -6.45 16.56
C GLN A 163 9.70 -6.76 17.75
N ALA A 164 9.47 -8.03 18.03
CA ALA A 164 8.69 -8.43 19.19
C ALA A 164 9.59 -8.53 20.43
N CYS A 165 9.29 -7.77 21.48
CA CYS A 165 9.99 -7.89 22.75
C CYS A 165 9.29 -8.90 23.66
N GLN A 166 9.99 -9.95 24.08
CA GLN A 166 9.43 -11.00 24.94
C GLN A 166 9.65 -10.71 26.43
N ALA A 167 10.71 -9.98 26.78
CA ALA A 167 10.93 -9.53 28.14
C ALA A 167 11.67 -8.20 28.17
N ARG A 168 11.33 -7.40 29.18
CA ARG A 168 11.93 -6.09 29.43
C ARG A 168 12.54 -6.03 30.82
N ASP A 169 13.55 -5.18 30.99
CA ASP A 169 14.05 -4.83 32.30
C ASP A 169 13.16 -3.78 32.99
N GLY A 170 13.50 -3.42 34.23
CA GLY A 170 12.78 -2.40 35.00
C GLY A 170 12.84 -0.98 34.40
N ALA A 171 13.79 -0.70 33.51
CA ALA A 171 13.87 0.56 32.77
C ALA A 171 13.02 0.53 31.48
N GLY A 172 12.45 -0.63 31.13
CA GLY A 172 11.65 -0.83 29.94
C GLY A 172 12.48 -1.02 28.67
N ALA A 173 13.77 -1.31 28.79
CA ALA A 173 14.60 -1.78 27.67
C ALA A 173 14.31 -3.25 27.38
N CYS A 174 14.38 -3.66 26.13
CA CYS A 174 14.15 -5.06 25.76
C CYS A 174 15.39 -5.89 26.08
N VAL A 175 15.21 -7.01 26.79
CA VAL A 175 16.30 -7.91 27.20
C VAL A 175 16.19 -9.29 26.56
N SER A 176 15.02 -9.66 26.05
CA SER A 176 14.84 -10.83 25.19
C SER A 176 13.87 -10.54 24.06
N TRP A 177 14.15 -11.11 22.90
CA TRP A 177 13.46 -10.83 21.66
C TRP A 177 12.79 -12.09 21.13
N GLY A 178 11.60 -11.91 20.55
CA GLY A 178 10.92 -12.94 19.78
C GLY A 178 11.21 -12.82 18.29
N VAL A 179 10.57 -13.70 17.53
CA VAL A 179 10.48 -13.61 16.07
C VAL A 179 9.80 -12.29 15.69
N ASP A 180 10.29 -11.62 14.66
CA ASP A 180 9.62 -10.43 14.12
C ASP A 180 8.17 -10.77 13.71
N VAL A 181 7.26 -9.84 14.00
CA VAL A 181 5.85 -9.93 13.62
C VAL A 181 5.58 -8.96 12.47
N CYS A 182 4.78 -9.40 11.50
CA CYS A 182 4.63 -8.67 10.24
C CYS A 182 3.17 -8.56 9.82
N GLY A 183 2.80 -7.41 9.27
CA GLY A 183 1.48 -7.11 8.72
C GLY A 183 1.39 -5.68 8.17
N PRO A 184 0.24 -5.26 7.64
CA PRO A 184 0.06 -3.96 7.00
C PRO A 184 0.27 -2.76 7.95
N ALA A 185 0.02 -2.93 9.25
CA ALA A 185 0.18 -1.90 10.26
C ALA A 185 0.63 -2.48 11.63
N PHE A 186 1.48 -3.51 11.60
CA PHE A 186 1.90 -4.20 12.82
C PHE A 186 2.83 -3.36 13.68
N THR A 187 2.43 -3.15 14.93
CA THR A 187 3.23 -2.48 15.96
C THR A 187 3.29 -3.32 17.23
N CYS A 188 4.26 -3.03 18.09
CA CYS A 188 4.39 -3.63 19.41
C CYS A 188 4.35 -2.53 20.46
N ALA A 189 3.40 -2.63 21.39
CA ALA A 189 3.22 -1.69 22.49
C ALA A 189 3.82 -2.28 23.78
N LYS A 190 4.52 -1.42 24.54
CA LYS A 190 5.05 -1.79 25.86
C LYS A 190 3.89 -1.94 26.84
N ARG A 191 3.87 -3.06 27.57
CA ARG A 191 2.91 -3.29 28.64
C ARG A 191 3.52 -3.03 30.00
N CYS A 192 3.04 -1.98 30.69
CA CYS A 192 3.39 -1.77 32.09
C CYS A 192 2.51 -2.63 33.00
N VAL A 193 3.08 -3.29 34.00
CA VAL A 193 2.34 -4.11 34.97
C VAL A 193 2.40 -3.60 36.40
N ALA A 194 3.36 -2.72 36.69
CA ALA A 194 3.43 -2.02 37.97
C ALA A 194 3.93 -0.60 37.78
N ARG A 195 3.30 0.33 38.49
CA ARG A 195 3.64 1.76 38.47
C ARG A 195 3.84 2.29 39.89
N THR A 196 4.65 3.33 40.00
CA THR A 196 4.71 4.17 41.21
C THR A 196 3.39 4.92 41.41
N ALA A 197 3.17 5.48 42.60
CA ALA A 197 2.02 6.35 42.88
C ALA A 197 1.95 7.61 41.98
N ARG A 198 3.04 7.97 41.29
CA ARG A 198 3.09 9.10 40.34
C ARG A 198 2.84 8.67 38.88
N GLY A 199 2.49 7.41 38.63
CA GLY A 199 2.20 6.88 37.29
C GLY A 199 3.44 6.41 36.50
N HIS A 200 4.65 6.54 37.05
CA HIS A 200 5.85 6.02 36.38
C HIS A 200 5.87 4.49 36.42
N CYS A 201 6.06 3.85 35.26
CA CYS A 201 6.19 2.41 35.17
C CYS A 201 7.51 1.92 35.79
N THR A 202 7.43 0.86 36.61
CA THR A 202 8.56 0.25 37.30
C THR A 202 8.75 -1.23 36.97
N ALA A 203 7.75 -1.85 36.35
CA ALA A 203 7.85 -3.22 35.85
C ALA A 203 7.07 -3.36 34.55
N TYR A 204 7.70 -4.01 33.59
CA TYR A 204 7.17 -4.26 32.26
C TYR A 204 7.06 -5.76 32.01
N GLU A 205 6.10 -6.15 31.19
CA GLU A 205 5.99 -7.50 30.63
C GLU A 205 6.45 -7.53 29.17
N ALA A 206 6.26 -8.68 28.53
CA ALA A 206 6.32 -8.81 27.08
C ALA A 206 5.47 -7.74 26.38
N ASP A 207 5.91 -7.31 25.21
CA ASP A 207 5.12 -6.40 24.38
C ASP A 207 3.83 -7.08 23.91
N VAL A 208 2.79 -6.28 23.76
CA VAL A 208 1.57 -6.67 23.05
C VAL A 208 1.72 -6.22 21.62
N CYS A 209 1.74 -7.17 20.69
CA CYS A 209 1.95 -6.92 19.28
C CYS A 209 0.72 -7.31 18.46
N GLY A 210 0.40 -6.48 17.46
CA GLY A 210 -0.74 -6.65 16.58
C GLY A 210 -0.96 -5.45 15.68
N GLU A 211 -2.06 -5.42 14.93
CA GLU A 211 -2.35 -4.31 14.03
C GLU A 211 -2.75 -3.06 14.83
N GLY A 212 -1.92 -2.02 14.79
CA GLY A 212 -2.18 -0.81 15.57
C GLY A 212 -2.18 -1.04 17.08
N ALA A 213 -1.44 -2.04 17.56
CA ALA A 213 -1.41 -2.37 18.99
C ALA A 213 -1.06 -1.16 19.87
N THR A 214 -1.85 -0.96 20.92
CA THR A 214 -1.66 0.11 21.91
C THR A 214 -1.87 -0.41 23.33
N CYS A 215 -1.20 0.23 24.29
CA CYS A 215 -1.41 -0.01 25.71
C CYS A 215 -1.74 1.31 26.39
N SER A 216 -2.81 1.32 27.18
CA SER A 216 -3.26 2.48 27.95
C SER A 216 -3.14 2.21 29.44
N GLU A 217 -2.78 3.26 30.18
CA GLU A 217 -2.68 3.20 31.62
C GLU A 217 -4.04 2.86 32.26
N HIS A 218 -4.03 1.87 33.15
CA HIS A 218 -5.23 1.43 33.86
C HIS A 218 -5.30 2.03 35.25
N CYS A 219 -6.27 2.90 35.46
CA CYS A 219 -6.54 3.48 36.77
C CYS A 219 -7.52 2.62 37.57
N THR A 220 -7.07 2.02 38.66
CA THR A 220 -7.91 1.20 39.55
C THR A 220 -8.59 2.03 40.63
N THR A 221 -7.94 3.12 41.08
CA THR A 221 -8.49 4.03 42.09
C THR A 221 -8.22 5.48 41.69
N ARG A 222 -9.24 6.35 41.75
CA ARG A 222 -9.10 7.79 41.51
C ARG A 222 -9.22 8.58 42.81
N ALA A 223 -8.42 9.64 42.92
CA ALA A 223 -8.58 10.64 43.96
C ALA A 223 -9.79 11.55 43.68
N ALA A 224 -10.20 12.34 44.68
CA ALA A 224 -11.32 13.27 44.57
C ALA A 224 -11.14 14.35 43.49
N ASP A 225 -9.89 14.64 43.09
CA ASP A 225 -9.55 15.59 42.02
C ASP A 225 -9.55 14.95 40.61
N GLY A 226 -9.97 13.67 40.50
CA GLY A 226 -10.03 12.93 39.25
C GLY A 226 -8.71 12.32 38.78
N ARG A 227 -7.58 12.63 39.44
CA ARG A 227 -6.28 12.02 39.12
C ARG A 227 -6.27 10.55 39.56
N CYS A 228 -5.42 9.78 38.89
CA CYS A 228 -5.25 8.39 39.28
C CYS A 228 -4.37 8.28 40.54
N ALA A 229 -4.88 7.58 41.55
CA ALA A 229 -4.24 7.36 42.84
C ALA A 229 -3.77 5.90 43.02
N GLY A 230 -4.33 4.96 42.25
CA GLY A 230 -3.92 3.57 42.21
C GLY A 230 -3.93 3.06 40.77
N TYR A 231 -2.88 2.35 40.39
CA TYR A 231 -2.67 1.86 39.03
C TYR A 231 -2.71 0.33 39.01
N GLY A 232 -3.38 -0.22 38.00
CA GLY A 232 -3.31 -1.63 37.64
C GLY A 232 -2.36 -1.85 36.46
N PRO A 233 -2.23 -3.11 35.99
CA PRO A 233 -1.58 -3.39 34.72
C PRO A 233 -2.28 -2.67 33.58
N ASP A 234 -1.49 -2.19 32.62
CA ASP A 234 -2.00 -1.53 31.42
C ASP A 234 -3.01 -2.42 30.69
N VAL A 235 -4.06 -1.77 30.18
CA VAL A 235 -5.03 -2.41 29.28
C VAL A 235 -4.50 -2.22 27.87
N CYS A 236 -4.25 -3.33 27.20
CA CYS A 236 -3.71 -3.34 25.85
C CYS A 236 -4.73 -3.91 24.87
N ASP A 237 -4.71 -3.36 23.66
CA ASP A 237 -5.43 -3.84 22.50
C ASP A 237 -4.42 -4.17 21.40
N ALA A 238 -4.62 -5.29 20.71
CA ALA A 238 -3.77 -5.78 19.63
C ALA A 238 -4.39 -5.59 18.24
N GLY A 239 -5.56 -4.92 18.15
CA GLY A 239 -6.28 -4.71 16.89
C GLY A 239 -7.15 -5.89 16.50
#